data_AF-A0A821LWL0-F1
#
_entry.id   AF-A0A821LWL0-F1
#
_cell.length_a   1.000
_cell.length_b   1.000
_cell.length_c   1.000
_cell.angle_alpha   90.00
_cell.angle_beta   90.00
_cell.angle_gamma   90.00
#
_symmetry.space_group_name_H-M   'P 1'
#
loop_
_entity.id
_entity.type
_entity.pdbx_description
1 polymer ?
#
loop_
_entity_poly.entity_id
_entity_poly.type
_entity_poly.pdbx_seq_one_letter_code
_entity_poly.pdbx_strand_id
1 'polypeptide(L)' 'MTENGVNIVAAQGFKQAAIIYEQARPSYPNEVIDLIKSLYNKPNIIIDLGAGTGKLTRLLAPIDAQEIIAIEP' A
#
# COMPACT_ATOMS: atom_id res chain seq x y z
N MET A 1 -20.24 -2.97 -16.24
CA MET A 1 -20.19 -1.52 -16.02
C MET A 1 -19.05 -1.25 -15.06
N THR A 2 -18.14 -0.34 -15.40
CA THR A 2 -17.00 0.07 -14.57
C THR A 2 -17.22 1.51 -14.14
N GLU A 3 -16.76 1.87 -12.93
CA GLU A 3 -16.67 3.26 -12.47
C GLU A 3 -15.16 3.60 -12.45
N ASN A 4 -14.74 4.68 -13.14
CA ASN A 4 -13.33 5.06 -13.29
C ASN A 4 -12.37 3.93 -13.73
N GLY A 5 -12.85 2.95 -14.48
CA GLY A 5 -12.07 1.80 -14.94
C GLY A 5 -12.02 0.60 -13.98
N VAL A 6 -12.62 0.72 -12.79
CA VAL A 6 -12.72 -0.36 -11.79
C VAL A 6 -14.05 -1.10 -11.93
N ASN A 7 -14.04 -2.42 -11.77
CA ASN A 7 -15.27 -3.21 -11.73
C ASN A 7 -16.14 -2.76 -10.53
N ILE A 8 -17.43 -2.45 -10.78
CA ILE A 8 -18.34 -1.90 -9.75
C ILE A 8 -18.46 -2.82 -8.52
N VAL A 9 -18.45 -4.15 -8.70
CA VAL A 9 -18.52 -5.10 -7.58
C VAL A 9 -17.26 -5.03 -6.73
N ALA A 10 -16.09 -4.87 -7.36
CA ALA A 10 -14.82 -4.70 -6.65
C ALA A 10 -14.79 -3.37 -5.89
N ALA A 11 -15.20 -2.26 -6.54
CA ALA A 11 -15.26 -0.94 -5.92
C ALA A 11 -16.17 -0.90 -4.68
N GLN A 12 -17.34 -1.57 -4.75
CA GLN A 12 -18.26 -1.69 -3.61
C GLN A 12 -17.70 -2.58 -2.50
N GLY A 13 -17.09 -3.71 -2.85
CA GLY A 13 -16.47 -4.63 -1.88
C GLY A 13 -15.32 -4.00 -1.10
N PHE A 14 -14.46 -3.22 -1.76
CA PHE A 14 -13.38 -2.48 -1.10
C PHE A 14 -13.93 -1.40 -0.16
N LYS A 15 -14.92 -0.61 -0.59
CA LYS A 15 -15.51 0.45 0.26
C LYS A 15 -16.18 -0.08 1.54
N GLN A 16 -16.94 -1.18 1.45
CA GLN A 16 -17.77 -1.63 2.57
C GLN A 16 -16.97 -2.29 3.70
N ALA A 17 -15.81 -2.88 3.38
CA ALA A 17 -15.00 -3.66 4.33
C ALA A 17 -13.65 -3.02 4.70
N ALA A 18 -13.17 -2.01 3.95
CA ALA A 18 -11.81 -1.49 4.09
C ALA A 18 -11.46 -1.03 5.51
N ILE A 19 -12.33 -0.29 6.19
CA ILE A 19 -12.04 0.29 7.51
C ILE A 19 -11.94 -0.79 8.59
N ILE A 20 -12.91 -1.72 8.62
CA ILE A 20 -12.92 -2.82 9.61
C ILE A 20 -11.78 -3.81 9.32
N TYR A 21 -11.53 -4.09 8.03
CA TYR A 21 -10.43 -4.97 7.61
C TYR A 21 -9.05 -4.36 7.93
N GLU A 22 -8.88 -3.05 7.72
CA GLU A 22 -7.65 -2.35 8.11
C GLU A 22 -7.39 -2.49 9.62
N GLN A 23 -8.41 -2.25 10.44
CA GLN A 23 -8.27 -2.27 11.90
C GLN A 23 -7.98 -3.67 12.46
N ALA A 24 -8.54 -4.72 11.84
CA ALA A 24 -8.36 -6.10 12.30
C ALA A 24 -7.07 -6.76 11.77
N ARG A 25 -6.50 -6.31 10.65
CA ARG A 25 -5.32 -6.95 10.05
C ARG A 25 -4.04 -6.56 10.81
N PRO A 26 -3.20 -7.53 11.19
CA PRO A 26 -1.86 -7.24 11.73
C PRO A 26 -1.04 -6.33 10.81
N SER A 27 -0.12 -5.57 11.38
CA SER A 27 0.86 -4.83 10.59
C SER A 27 1.84 -5.78 9.90
N TYR A 28 2.59 -5.26 8.92
CA TYR A 28 3.69 -6.01 8.31
C TYR A 28 4.82 -6.20 9.33
N PRO A 29 5.47 -7.38 9.35
CA PRO A 29 6.69 -7.59 10.14
C PRO A 29 7.81 -6.65 9.68
N ASN A 30 8.69 -6.26 10.60
CA ASN A 30 9.81 -5.37 10.28
C ASN A 30 10.77 -6.00 9.26
N GLU A 31 10.88 -7.33 9.28
CA GLU A 31 11.71 -8.14 8.37
C GLU A 31 11.34 -7.92 6.90
N VAL A 32 10.08 -7.57 6.60
CA VAL A 32 9.65 -7.22 5.24
C VAL A 32 10.32 -5.92 4.79
N ILE A 33 10.41 -4.93 5.68
CA ILE A 33 11.03 -3.63 5.38
C ILE A 33 12.55 -3.79 5.29
N ASP A 34 13.13 -4.61 6.15
CA ASP A 34 14.57 -4.91 6.11
C ASP A 34 14.96 -5.61 4.81
N LEU A 35 14.15 -6.57 4.34
CA LEU A 35 14.32 -7.19 3.03
C LEU A 35 14.31 -6.14 1.92
N ILE A 36 13.32 -5.25 1.88
CA ILE A 36 13.24 -4.20 0.85
C ILE A 36 14.47 -3.28 0.88
N LYS A 37 14.92 -2.86 2.07
CA LYS A 37 16.14 -2.05 2.25
C LYS A 37 17.40 -2.79 1.79
N SER A 38 17.46 -4.11 1.94
CA SER A 38 18.60 -4.91 1.48
C SER A 38 18.72 -4.99 -0.04
N LEU A 39 17.59 -4.85 -0.74
CA LEU A 39 17.54 -4.92 -2.21
C LEU A 39 17.95 -3.59 -2.86
N TYR A 40 17.73 -2.47 -2.17
CA TYR A 40 17.98 -1.13 -2.71
C TYR A 40 18.55 -0.20 -1.63
N ASN A 41 19.77 0.30 -1.87
CA ASN A 41 20.45 1.21 -0.94
C ASN A 41 19.80 2.62 -0.89
N LYS A 42 19.24 3.08 -2.00
CA LYS A 42 18.57 4.40 -2.12
C LYS A 42 17.70 4.47 -3.39
N PRO A 43 16.47 3.93 -3.38
CA PRO A 43 15.60 3.98 -4.56
C PRO A 43 15.19 5.42 -4.89
N ASN A 44 15.08 5.78 -6.16
CA ASN A 44 14.52 7.09 -6.52
C ASN A 44 13.00 7.14 -6.24
N ILE A 45 12.26 6.13 -6.67
CA ILE A 45 10.80 6.10 -6.54
C ILE A 45 10.38 4.74 -5.97
N ILE A 46 9.49 4.75 -4.99
CA ILE A 46 8.79 3.57 -4.50
C ILE A 46 7.30 3.72 -4.84
N ILE A 47 6.70 2.69 -5.42
CA ILE A 47 5.27 2.66 -5.74
C ILE A 47 4.60 1.56 -4.91
N ASP A 48 3.65 1.96 -4.04
CA ASP A 48 2.79 1.07 -3.26
C ASP A 48 1.45 0.91 -4.00
N LEU A 49 1.28 -0.20 -4.71
CA LEU A 49 0.11 -0.51 -5.53
C LEU A 49 -0.96 -1.23 -4.71
N GLY A 50 -2.20 -0.74 -4.76
CA GLY A 50 -3.26 -1.25 -3.90
C GLY A 50 -2.99 -0.87 -2.44
N ALA A 51 -2.57 0.38 -2.24
CA ALA A 51 -2.13 0.87 -0.93
C ALA A 51 -3.25 0.81 0.11
N GLY A 52 -4.51 0.74 -0.33
CA GLY A 52 -5.69 0.80 0.52
C GLY A 52 -5.60 2.03 1.43
N THR A 53 -5.46 1.79 2.71
CA THR A 53 -5.38 2.84 3.74
C THR A 53 -3.95 3.31 4.05
N GLY A 54 -2.96 2.80 3.33
CA GLY A 54 -1.56 3.18 3.39
C GLY A 54 -0.74 2.49 4.49
N LYS A 55 -1.17 1.32 4.98
CA LYS A 55 -0.47 0.62 6.07
C LYS A 55 0.98 0.27 5.70
N LEU A 56 1.21 -0.25 4.50
CA LEU A 56 2.57 -0.51 3.99
C LEU A 56 3.31 0.79 3.69
N THR A 57 2.66 1.76 3.04
CA THR A 57 3.23 3.08 2.73
C THR A 57 3.90 3.74 3.94
N ARG A 58 3.25 3.69 5.13
CA ARG A 58 3.82 4.24 6.38
C ARG A 58 5.08 3.53 6.83
N LEU A 59 5.20 2.23 6.57
CA LEU A 59 6.39 1.44 6.89
C LEU A 59 7.52 1.62 5.88
N LEU A 60 7.20 2.06 4.65
CA LEU A 60 8.17 2.40 3.61
C LEU A 60 8.75 3.82 3.79
N ALA A 61 8.04 4.71 4.49
CA ALA A 61 8.48 6.09 4.73
C ALA A 61 9.90 6.26 5.33
N PRO A 62 10.42 5.34 6.17
CA PRO A 62 11.80 5.40 6.66
C PRO A 62 12.87 4.94 5.66
N ILE A 63 12.47 4.42 4.49
CA ILE A 63 13.42 4.12 3.41
C ILE A 63 13.78 5.46 2.75
N ASP A 64 15.09 5.71 2.55
CA ASP A 64 15.60 6.94 1.93
C ASP A 64 15.31 6.95 0.42
N ALA A 65 14.04 7.04 0.07
CA ALA A 65 13.57 7.22 -1.30
C ALA A 65 13.42 8.71 -1.62
N GLN A 66 13.65 9.10 -2.87
CA GLN A 66 13.37 10.47 -3.30
C GLN A 66 11.84 10.74 -3.34
N GLU A 67 11.05 9.72 -3.70
CA GLU A 67 9.59 9.81 -3.75
C GLU A 67 8.92 8.47 -3.38
N ILE A 68 7.78 8.54 -2.70
CA ILE A 68 6.92 7.38 -2.42
C ILE A 68 5.51 7.70 -2.91
N ILE A 69 4.99 6.88 -3.81
CA ILE A 69 3.69 7.04 -4.45
C ILE A 69 2.77 5.89 -3.99
N ALA A 70 1.67 6.21 -3.33
CA ALA A 70 0.63 5.26 -2.97
C ALA A 70 -0.52 5.34 -3.99
N ILE A 71 -0.93 4.20 -4.54
CA ILE A 71 -1.97 4.11 -5.55
C ILE A 71 -3.09 3.18 -5.05
N GLU A 72 -4.31 3.70 -4.99
CA GLU A 72 -5.55 2.98 -4.67
C GLU A 72 -6.69 3.50 -5.58
N PRO A 73 -7.57 2.64 -6.14
CA PRO A 73 -8.70 3.06 -6.99
C PRO A 73 -9.92 3.65 -6.26
#